data_AF-S3K1Z0-F1
#
_entry.id   AF-S3K1Z0-F1
#
_cell.length_a   1.000
_cell.length_b   1.000
_cell.length_c   1.000
_cell.angle_alpha   90.00
_cell.angle_beta   90.00
_cell.angle_gamma   90.00
#
_symmetry.space_group_name_H-M   'P 1'
#
loop_
_entity.id
_entity.type
_entity.pdbx_description
1 polymer ?
#
loop_
_entity_poly.entity_id
_entity_poly.type
_entity_poly.pdbx_seq_one_letter_code
_entity_poly.pdbx_strand_id
1 'polypeptide(L)'
;MKKADAFTLVRIIFAPIFFFLYFIPIWTGLFVRVSAYVLLPLLMCAEFTDFLDGFYARKENAVSDFGKLFDPFADVFLHITAFLCYAFSGYMPLWTLVLIMHRELGMLFLRLIAVKRGITIGAKAGGKIKTVLYIASGMFSLALESAVRCGLAESFPLQTLKYAGFVLYVLCVVFSYASFIDYVVSFKRSFSVKKD
;
A
#
# COMPACT_ATOMS: atom_id res chain seq x y z
N MET A 1 -15.75 -17.88 -9.64
CA MET A 1 -14.88 -17.01 -8.82
C MET A 1 -15.74 -16.33 -7.76
N LYS A 2 -15.29 -16.28 -6.51
CA LYS A 2 -16.00 -15.50 -5.48
C LYS A 2 -15.79 -14.01 -5.80
N LYS A 3 -16.73 -13.14 -5.40
CA LYS A 3 -16.66 -11.69 -5.70
C LYS A 3 -15.38 -11.04 -5.14
N ALA A 4 -14.89 -11.51 -4.00
CA ALA A 4 -13.62 -11.07 -3.39
C ALA A 4 -12.40 -11.31 -4.30
N ASP A 5 -12.30 -12.51 -4.90
CA ASP A 5 -11.16 -12.87 -5.78
C ASP A 5 -11.06 -11.92 -7.00
N ALA A 6 -12.19 -11.39 -7.47
CA ALA A 6 -12.22 -10.44 -8.58
C ALA A 6 -11.61 -9.09 -8.19
N PHE A 7 -11.89 -8.57 -6.99
CA PHE A 7 -11.31 -7.31 -6.51
C PHE A 7 -9.80 -7.39 -6.35
N THR A 8 -9.29 -8.53 -5.89
CA THR A 8 -7.85 -8.79 -5.74
C THR A 8 -7.14 -8.83 -7.09
N LEU A 9 -7.67 -9.56 -8.06
CA LEU A 9 -7.12 -9.59 -9.42
C LEU A 9 -7.13 -8.20 -10.07
N VAL A 10 -8.23 -7.48 -9.88
CA VAL A 10 -8.39 -6.12 -10.37
C VAL A 10 -7.29 -5.21 -9.80
N ARG A 11 -6.95 -5.30 -8.51
CA ARG A 11 -5.84 -4.54 -7.90
C ARG A 11 -4.47 -4.91 -8.46
N ILE A 12 -4.21 -6.19 -8.68
CA ILE A 12 -2.96 -6.67 -9.29
C ILE A 12 -2.78 -6.10 -10.71
N ILE A 13 -3.87 -6.05 -11.50
CA ILE A 13 -3.86 -5.47 -12.85
C ILE A 13 -3.80 -3.94 -12.80
N PHE A 14 -4.42 -3.31 -11.80
CA PHE A 14 -4.40 -1.86 -11.67
C PHE A 14 -3.02 -1.29 -11.34
N ALA A 15 -2.20 -1.98 -10.55
CA ALA A 15 -0.87 -1.49 -10.21
C ALA A 15 0.01 -1.15 -11.43
N PRO A 16 0.23 -2.04 -12.43
CA PRO A 16 1.01 -1.70 -13.62
C PRO A 16 0.32 -0.64 -14.48
N ILE A 17 -1.02 -0.65 -14.58
CA ILE A 17 -1.76 0.39 -15.30
C ILE A 17 -1.51 1.76 -14.66
N PHE A 18 -1.58 1.84 -13.34
CA PHE A 18 -1.30 3.06 -12.58
C PHE A 18 0.12 3.56 -12.86
N PHE A 19 1.11 2.67 -12.85
CA PHE A 19 2.50 3.02 -13.18
C PHE A 19 2.62 3.65 -14.57
N PHE A 20 2.06 3.01 -15.60
CA PHE A 20 2.13 3.54 -16.96
C PHE A 20 1.36 4.86 -17.11
N LEU A 21 0.15 4.96 -16.56
CA LEU A 21 -0.62 6.22 -16.59
C LEU A 21 0.10 7.35 -15.84
N TYR A 22 0.86 7.02 -14.79
CA TYR A 22 1.66 7.97 -14.06
C TYR A 22 2.83 8.51 -14.87
N PHE A 23 3.56 7.64 -15.58
CA PHE A 23 4.80 7.99 -16.27
C PHE A 23 4.65 8.38 -17.75
N ILE A 24 3.60 7.95 -18.46
CA ILE A 24 3.36 8.35 -19.86
C ILE A 24 3.45 9.88 -20.06
N PRO A 25 2.79 10.72 -19.22
CA PRO A 25 2.89 12.16 -19.36
C PRO A 25 4.28 12.72 -19.05
N ILE A 26 5.03 12.06 -18.17
CA ILE A 26 6.40 12.44 -17.82
C ILE A 26 7.35 12.15 -18.98
N TRP A 27 7.19 11.00 -19.65
CA TRP A 27 8.04 10.60 -20.78
C TRP A 27 7.69 11.30 -22.09
N THR A 28 6.41 11.56 -22.34
CA THR A 28 5.93 12.07 -23.63
C THR A 28 5.56 13.55 -23.61
N GLY A 29 5.35 14.14 -22.44
CA GLY A 29 4.81 15.49 -22.27
C GLY A 29 3.32 15.62 -22.66
N LEU A 30 2.68 14.55 -23.13
CA LEU A 30 1.28 14.55 -23.55
C LEU A 30 0.35 14.19 -22.40
N PHE A 31 -0.90 14.64 -22.45
CA PHE A 31 -1.97 14.24 -21.51
C PHE A 31 -1.68 14.52 -20.02
N VAL A 32 -0.80 15.47 -19.70
CA VAL A 32 -0.40 15.81 -18.32
C VAL A 32 -1.62 16.07 -17.42
N ARG A 33 -2.55 16.93 -17.84
CA ARG A 33 -3.78 17.22 -17.07
C ARG A 33 -4.74 16.03 -17.00
N VAL A 34 -4.90 15.31 -18.12
CA VAL A 34 -5.78 14.14 -18.19
C VAL A 34 -5.35 13.06 -17.22
N SER A 35 -4.03 12.82 -17.12
CA SER A 35 -3.48 11.84 -16.19
C SER A 35 -3.83 12.16 -14.73
N ALA A 36 -3.81 13.44 -14.33
CA ALA A 36 -4.18 13.86 -12.98
C ALA A 36 -5.67 13.57 -12.69
N TYR A 37 -6.56 13.86 -13.64
CA TYR A 37 -7.99 13.59 -13.50
C TYR A 37 -8.34 12.10 -13.48
N VAL A 38 -7.48 11.24 -14.04
CA VAL A 38 -7.68 9.78 -14.05
C VAL A 38 -7.06 9.13 -12.82
N LEU A 39 -5.82 9.47 -12.47
CA LEU A 39 -5.05 8.79 -11.42
C LEU A 39 -5.67 8.99 -10.03
N LEU A 40 -6.14 10.19 -9.69
CA LEU A 40 -6.72 10.49 -8.37
C LEU A 40 -7.97 9.65 -8.08
N PRO A 41 -9.01 9.66 -8.94
CA PRO A 41 -10.18 8.79 -8.77
C PRO A 41 -9.80 7.32 -8.81
N LEU A 42 -8.87 6.92 -9.68
CA LEU A 42 -8.46 5.52 -9.80
C LEU A 42 -7.85 4.99 -8.50
N LEU A 43 -6.91 5.73 -7.91
CA LEU A 43 -6.29 5.33 -6.64
C LEU A 43 -7.34 5.33 -5.52
N MET A 44 -8.18 6.37 -5.45
CA MET A 44 -9.27 6.45 -4.46
C MET A 44 -10.23 5.26 -4.55
N CYS A 45 -10.63 4.87 -5.76
CA CYS A 45 -11.45 3.69 -5.99
C CYS A 45 -10.73 2.40 -5.59
N ALA A 46 -9.45 2.25 -5.91
CA ALA A 46 -8.68 1.07 -5.55
C ALA A 46 -8.60 0.88 -4.01
N GLU A 47 -8.28 1.95 -3.27
CA GLU A 47 -8.25 1.93 -1.80
C GLU A 47 -9.65 1.69 -1.19
N PHE A 48 -10.68 2.29 -1.77
CA PHE A 48 -12.06 2.07 -1.30
C PHE A 48 -12.54 0.64 -1.54
N THR A 49 -12.16 0.02 -2.66
CA THR A 49 -12.50 -1.39 -2.93
C THR A 49 -11.83 -2.36 -1.97
N ASP A 50 -10.63 -2.08 -1.46
CA ASP A 50 -10.00 -2.89 -0.41
C ASP A 50 -10.80 -2.85 0.90
N PHE A 51 -11.23 -1.66 1.30
CA PHE A 51 -12.04 -1.49 2.50
C PHE A 51 -13.38 -2.24 2.41
N LEU A 52 -14.04 -2.15 1.25
CA LEU A 52 -15.30 -2.85 1.00
C LEU A 52 -15.13 -4.37 1.00
N ASP A 53 -14.08 -4.90 0.38
CA ASP A 53 -13.82 -6.34 0.33
C ASP A 53 -13.59 -6.89 1.75
N GLY A 54 -12.82 -6.17 2.57
CA GLY A 54 -12.66 -6.50 3.99
C GLY A 54 -13.97 -6.45 4.79
N PHE A 55 -14.93 -5.62 4.41
CA PHE A 55 -16.25 -5.55 5.05
C PHE A 55 -17.17 -6.70 4.64
N TYR A 56 -17.29 -6.96 3.34
CA TYR A 56 -18.18 -8.00 2.80
C TYR A 56 -17.64 -9.42 3.07
N ALA A 57 -16.33 -9.64 3.01
CA ALA A 57 -15.72 -10.95 3.32
C ALA A 57 -15.99 -11.38 4.78
N ARG A 58 -16.04 -10.43 5.72
CA ARG A 58 -16.39 -10.69 7.13
C ARG A 58 -17.88 -11.00 7.33
N LYS A 59 -18.75 -10.44 6.48
CA LYS A 59 -20.21 -10.59 6.59
C LYS A 59 -20.70 -11.91 5.98
N GLU A 60 -20.08 -12.35 4.89
CA GLU A 60 -20.54 -13.49 4.09
C GLU A 60 -19.87 -14.84 4.47
N ASN A 61 -18.93 -14.87 5.43
CA ASN A 61 -18.11 -16.04 5.75
C ASN A 61 -17.44 -16.72 4.52
N ALA A 62 -17.35 -16.00 3.41
CA ALA A 62 -17.03 -16.56 2.09
C ALA A 62 -15.54 -16.43 1.76
N VAL A 63 -14.66 -16.71 2.72
CA VAL A 63 -13.21 -16.58 2.51
C VAL A 63 -12.72 -17.74 1.63
N SER A 64 -12.07 -17.46 0.49
CA SER A 64 -11.37 -18.47 -0.31
C SER A 64 -9.92 -18.60 0.17
N ASP A 65 -9.32 -19.78 0.01
CA ASP A 65 -7.89 -19.96 0.36
C ASP A 65 -6.97 -19.25 -0.64
N PHE A 66 -7.44 -19.02 -1.86
CA PHE A 66 -6.78 -18.18 -2.86
C PHE A 66 -6.73 -16.71 -2.41
N GLY A 67 -7.86 -16.10 -2.06
CA GLY A 67 -7.92 -14.71 -1.59
C GLY A 67 -7.07 -14.48 -0.34
N LYS A 68 -7.11 -15.39 0.65
CA LYS A 68 -6.24 -15.28 1.86
C LYS A 68 -4.76 -15.10 1.54
N LEU A 69 -4.28 -15.71 0.46
CA LEU A 69 -2.88 -15.65 0.07
C LEU A 69 -2.60 -14.45 -0.85
N PHE A 70 -3.48 -14.18 -1.80
CA PHE A 70 -3.27 -13.16 -2.83
C PHE A 70 -3.69 -11.75 -2.39
N ASP A 71 -4.66 -11.58 -1.50
CA ASP A 71 -5.11 -10.25 -1.04
C ASP A 71 -3.97 -9.48 -0.35
N PRO A 72 -3.21 -10.06 0.60
CA PRO A 72 -2.07 -9.37 1.21
C PRO A 72 -0.96 -9.03 0.21
N PHE A 73 -0.84 -9.80 -0.87
CA PHE A 73 0.13 -9.53 -1.93
C PHE A 73 -0.33 -8.38 -2.82
N ALA A 74 -1.59 -8.41 -3.27
CA ALA A 74 -2.17 -7.38 -4.12
C ALA A 74 -2.18 -6.01 -3.44
N ASP A 75 -2.50 -5.97 -2.14
CA ASP A 75 -2.45 -4.75 -1.32
C ASP A 75 -1.05 -4.14 -1.28
N VAL A 76 -0.03 -4.95 -0.96
CA VAL A 76 1.38 -4.51 -0.94
C VAL A 76 1.80 -4.07 -2.34
N PHE A 77 1.41 -4.79 -3.38
CA PHE A 77 1.82 -4.50 -4.74
C PHE A 77 1.33 -3.14 -5.25
N LEU A 78 0.07 -2.79 -4.97
CA LEU A 78 -0.50 -1.49 -5.31
C LEU A 78 0.27 -0.35 -4.59
N HIS A 79 0.43 -0.45 -3.27
CA HIS A 79 1.11 0.56 -2.47
C HIS A 79 2.56 0.75 -2.87
N ILE A 80 3.32 -0.34 -3.06
CA ILE A 80 4.72 -0.27 -3.51
C ILE A 80 4.81 0.37 -4.90
N THR A 81 3.88 0.06 -5.80
CA THR A 81 3.87 0.66 -7.15
C THR A 81 3.63 2.17 -7.10
N ALA A 82 2.67 2.62 -6.28
CA ALA A 82 2.43 4.04 -6.07
C ALA A 82 3.65 4.75 -5.45
N PHE A 83 4.23 4.16 -4.40
CA PHE A 83 5.42 4.70 -3.73
C PHE A 83 6.64 4.75 -4.64
N LEU A 84 6.80 3.77 -5.53
CA LEU A 84 7.84 3.77 -6.56
C LEU A 84 7.67 4.98 -7.49
N CYS A 85 6.45 5.26 -7.96
CA CYS A 85 6.16 6.44 -8.77
C CYS A 85 6.54 7.73 -8.05
N TYR A 86 6.17 7.87 -6.78
CA TYR A 86 6.48 9.05 -5.97
C TYR A 86 7.98 9.20 -5.67
N ALA A 87 8.70 8.09 -5.53
CA ALA A 87 10.14 8.11 -5.30
C ALA A 87 10.90 8.64 -6.53
N PHE A 88 10.53 8.18 -7.72
CA PHE A 88 11.13 8.66 -8.97
C PHE A 88 10.77 10.10 -9.30
N SER A 89 9.59 10.57 -8.90
CA SER A 89 9.19 11.98 -9.05
C SER A 89 9.69 12.89 -7.91
N GLY A 90 10.46 12.35 -6.96
CA GLY A 90 11.06 13.14 -5.87
C GLY A 90 10.09 13.61 -4.79
N TYR A 91 8.91 12.99 -4.67
CA TYR A 91 7.98 13.19 -3.55
C TYR A 91 8.30 12.31 -2.35
N MET A 92 8.89 11.14 -2.61
CA MET A 92 9.29 10.17 -1.60
C MET A 92 10.81 9.94 -1.62
N PRO A 93 11.51 9.96 -0.49
CA PRO A 93 12.91 9.56 -0.46
C PRO A 93 13.06 8.08 -0.82
N LEU A 94 14.04 7.74 -1.65
CA LEU A 94 14.27 6.36 -2.06
C LEU A 94 14.54 5.42 -0.87
N TRP A 95 15.19 5.92 0.18
CA TRP A 95 15.49 5.12 1.37
C TRP A 95 14.23 4.70 2.15
N THR A 96 13.17 5.53 2.20
CA THR A 96 11.92 5.13 2.86
C THR A 96 11.23 4.02 2.08
N LEU A 97 11.30 4.07 0.73
CA LEU A 97 10.73 3.04 -0.14
C LEU A 97 11.41 1.70 0.09
N VAL A 98 12.75 1.68 0.10
CA VAL A 98 13.54 0.47 0.33
C VAL A 98 13.21 -0.14 1.70
N LEU A 99 13.11 0.67 2.76
CA LEU A 99 12.76 0.18 4.09
C LEU A 99 11.36 -0.41 4.15
N ILE A 100 10.38 0.26 3.53
CA ILE A 100 9.00 -0.23 3.44
C ILE A 100 8.95 -1.55 2.66
N MET A 101 9.59 -1.62 1.49
CA MET A 101 9.67 -2.84 0.67
C MET A 101 10.28 -4.00 1.45
N HIS A 102 11.44 -3.79 2.09
CA HIS A 102 12.10 -4.80 2.92
C HIS A 102 11.15 -5.36 3.98
N ARG A 103 10.43 -4.48 4.69
CA ARG A 103 9.50 -4.88 5.74
C ARG A 103 8.29 -5.64 5.20
N GLU A 104 7.68 -5.19 4.09
CA GLU A 104 6.49 -5.86 3.53
C GLU A 104 6.84 -7.25 3.00
N LEU A 105 7.98 -7.40 2.31
CA LEU A 105 8.49 -8.71 1.88
C LEU A 105 8.78 -9.62 3.08
N GLY A 106 9.39 -9.08 4.15
CA GLY A 106 9.60 -9.80 5.39
C GLY A 106 8.30 -10.29 6.04
N MET A 107 7.25 -9.46 6.06
CA MET A 107 5.94 -9.86 6.57
C MET A 107 5.31 -10.99 5.75
N LEU A 108 5.37 -10.91 4.42
CA LEU A 108 4.85 -11.95 3.53
C LEU A 108 5.57 -13.28 3.81
N PHE A 109 6.90 -13.25 3.91
CA PHE A 109 7.71 -14.43 4.22
C PHE A 109 7.34 -15.06 5.57
N LEU A 110 7.24 -14.25 6.64
CA LEU A 110 6.85 -14.76 7.96
C LEU A 110 5.44 -15.35 7.95
N ARG A 111 4.49 -14.74 7.23
CA ARG A 111 3.12 -15.26 7.08
C ARG A 111 3.12 -16.63 6.41
N LEU A 112 3.91 -16.79 5.35
CA LEU A 112 4.04 -18.08 4.65
C LEU A 112 4.56 -19.19 5.58
N ILE A 113 5.57 -18.88 6.41
CA ILE A 113 6.10 -19.84 7.39
C ILE A 113 5.04 -20.18 8.45
N ALA A 114 4.32 -19.17 8.96
CA ALA A 114 3.27 -19.37 9.96
C ALA A 114 2.16 -20.29 9.45
N VAL A 115 1.68 -20.06 8.22
CA VAL A 115 0.67 -20.90 7.57
C VAL A 115 1.16 -22.33 7.39
N LYS A 116 2.40 -22.53 6.89
CA LYS A 116 2.99 -23.87 6.73
C LYS A 116 3.12 -24.65 8.04
N ARG A 117 3.21 -23.96 9.18
CA ARG A 117 3.34 -24.58 10.52
C ARG A 117 2.02 -24.66 11.27
N GLY A 118 0.91 -24.23 10.67
CA GLY A 118 -0.41 -24.19 11.29
C GLY A 118 -0.50 -23.22 12.47
N ILE A 119 0.32 -22.17 12.49
CA ILE A 119 0.31 -21.14 13.54
C ILE A 119 -0.61 -20.01 13.09
N THR A 120 -1.72 -19.82 13.80
CA THR A 120 -2.64 -18.71 13.59
C THR A 120 -2.22 -17.51 14.46
N ILE A 121 -1.56 -16.52 13.86
CA ILE A 121 -1.30 -15.25 14.55
C ILE A 121 -2.48 -14.32 14.29
N GLY A 122 -3.23 -14.01 15.35
CA GLY A 122 -4.32 -13.04 15.29
C GLY A 122 -3.84 -11.65 14.85
N ALA A 123 -4.66 -10.95 14.07
CA ALA A 123 -4.36 -9.61 13.59
C ALA A 123 -4.28 -8.62 14.76
N LYS A 124 -3.14 -7.95 14.92
CA LYS A 124 -2.94 -6.90 15.94
C LYS A 124 -3.37 -5.53 15.41
N ALA A 125 -3.84 -4.66 16.33
CA ALA A 125 -4.27 -3.29 16.02
C ALA A 125 -3.21 -2.44 15.30
N GLY A 126 -1.91 -2.65 15.57
CA GLY A 126 -0.81 -1.95 14.91
C GLY A 126 -0.78 -2.12 13.38
N GLY A 127 -1.35 -3.21 12.86
CA GLY A 127 -1.48 -3.43 11.42
C GLY A 127 -2.46 -2.45 10.74
N LYS A 128 -3.43 -1.90 11.47
CA LYS A 128 -4.41 -0.94 10.93
C LYS A 128 -3.80 0.45 10.77
N ILE A 129 -3.00 0.88 11.75
CA ILE A 129 -2.38 2.22 11.74
C ILE A 129 -1.45 2.36 10.55
N LYS A 130 -0.64 1.34 10.23
CA LYS A 130 0.25 1.38 9.06
C LYS A 130 -0.53 1.56 7.75
N THR A 131 -1.69 0.92 7.61
CA THR A 131 -2.50 0.98 6.38
C THR A 131 -3.07 2.37 6.22
N VAL A 132 -3.62 2.96 7.28
CA VAL A 132 -4.11 4.35 7.24
C VAL A 132 -3.00 5.32 6.84
N LEU A 133 -1.78 5.13 7.36
CA LEU A 133 -0.63 5.96 6.99
C LEU A 133 -0.21 5.78 5.53
N TYR A 134 -0.24 4.55 5.00
CA TYR A 134 0.11 4.28 3.61
C TYR A 134 -0.90 4.92 2.65
N ILE A 135 -2.19 4.74 2.92
CA ILE A 135 -3.27 5.37 2.13
C ILE A 135 -3.15 6.89 2.21
N ALA A 136 -2.99 7.45 3.42
CA ALA A 136 -2.88 8.89 3.61
C ALA A 136 -1.66 9.47 2.89
N SER A 137 -0.48 8.86 3.03
CA SER A 137 0.74 9.33 2.35
C SER A 137 0.67 9.16 0.83
N GLY A 138 0.09 8.06 0.34
CA GLY A 138 -0.11 7.81 -1.08
C GLY A 138 -1.06 8.82 -1.71
N MET A 139 -2.22 9.04 -1.09
CA MET A 139 -3.21 10.03 -1.55
C MET A 139 -2.67 11.46 -1.48
N PHE A 140 -1.94 11.80 -0.42
CA PHE A 140 -1.34 13.12 -0.26
C PHE A 140 -0.33 13.43 -1.38
N SER A 141 0.60 12.52 -1.65
CA SER A 141 1.59 12.71 -2.71
C SER A 141 0.98 12.73 -4.11
N LEU A 142 -0.05 11.91 -4.35
CA LEU A 142 -0.75 11.94 -5.64
C LEU A 142 -1.54 13.24 -5.83
N ALA A 143 -2.18 13.76 -4.77
CA ALA A 143 -2.89 15.03 -4.82
C ALA A 143 -1.93 16.19 -5.11
N LEU A 144 -0.76 16.18 -4.47
CA LEU A 144 0.31 17.14 -4.75
C LEU A 144 0.79 17.08 -6.20
N GLU A 145 1.11 15.88 -6.71
CA GLU A 145 1.51 15.67 -8.09
C GLU A 145 0.41 16.13 -9.06
N SER A 146 -0.84 15.82 -8.76
CA SER A 146 -2.00 16.21 -9.58
C SER A 146 -2.19 17.72 -9.62
N ALA A 147 -1.97 18.42 -8.49
CA ALA A 147 -2.00 19.88 -8.44
C ALA A 147 -0.90 20.49 -9.33
N VAL A 148 0.31 19.93 -9.29
CA VAL A 148 1.42 20.35 -10.17
C VAL A 148 1.07 20.13 -11.64
N ARG A 149 0.55 18.95 -12.00
CA ARG A 149 0.13 18.61 -13.38
C ARG A 149 -0.98 19.52 -13.92
N CYS A 150 -1.86 20.01 -13.04
CA CYS A 150 -2.92 20.95 -13.39
C CYS A 150 -2.44 22.41 -13.50
N GLY A 151 -1.16 22.70 -13.22
CA GLY A 151 -0.60 24.05 -13.25
C GLY A 151 -0.91 24.88 -12.00
N LEU A 152 -1.38 24.25 -10.91
CA LEU A 152 -1.67 24.91 -9.64
C LEU A 152 -0.43 25.01 -8.73
N ALA A 153 0.76 24.73 -9.26
CA ALA A 153 2.01 24.70 -8.52
C ALA A 153 2.30 26.03 -7.79
N GLU A 154 2.00 27.16 -8.42
CA GLU A 154 2.25 28.50 -7.87
C GLU A 154 1.27 28.91 -6.77
N SER A 155 0.12 28.23 -6.69
CA SER A 155 -0.92 28.50 -5.69
C SER A 155 -0.60 27.91 -4.32
N PHE A 156 0.41 27.04 -4.22
CA PHE A 156 0.71 26.29 -2.99
C PHE A 156 2.20 26.35 -2.61
N PRO A 157 2.53 26.34 -1.31
CA PRO A 157 3.90 26.23 -0.84
C PRO A 157 4.40 24.78 -1.02
N LEU A 158 4.71 24.40 -2.26
CA LEU A 158 5.07 23.02 -2.65
C LEU A 158 6.20 22.43 -1.81
N GLN A 159 7.21 23.23 -1.44
CA GLN A 159 8.33 22.75 -0.64
C GLN A 159 7.90 22.35 0.78
N THR A 160 7.06 23.15 1.43
CA THR A 160 6.49 22.84 2.74
C THR A 160 5.63 21.59 2.68
N LEU A 161 4.82 21.45 1.63
CA LEU A 161 3.98 20.27 1.43
C LEU A 161 4.79 19.01 1.13
N LYS A 162 5.87 19.10 0.35
CA LYS A 162 6.82 17.99 0.16
C LYS A 162 7.49 17.58 1.47
N TYR A 163 7.82 18.53 2.33
CA TYR A 163 8.35 18.24 3.67
C TYR A 163 7.29 17.55 4.56
N ALA A 164 6.03 17.96 4.49
CA ALA A 164 4.94 17.24 5.17
C ALA A 164 4.81 15.79 4.67
N GLY A 165 4.90 15.59 3.35
CA GLY A 165 4.94 14.25 2.74
C GLY A 165 6.12 13.41 3.23
N PHE A 166 7.30 14.01 3.33
CA PHE A 166 8.48 13.37 3.92
C PHE A 166 8.21 12.87 5.35
N VAL A 167 7.65 13.72 6.22
CA VAL A 167 7.30 13.35 7.60
C VAL A 167 6.30 12.18 7.60
N LEU A 168 5.29 12.19 6.73
CA LEU A 168 4.34 11.08 6.60
C LEU A 168 5.03 9.76 6.22
N TYR A 169 5.99 9.78 5.29
CA TYR A 169 6.74 8.57 4.92
C TYR A 169 7.65 8.07 6.05
N VAL A 170 8.26 8.97 6.83
CA VAL A 170 9.01 8.57 8.03
C VAL A 170 8.09 7.89 9.04
N LEU A 171 6.90 8.44 9.29
CA LEU A 171 5.90 7.80 10.14
C LEU A 171 5.46 6.43 9.60
N CYS A 172 5.26 6.31 8.28
CA CYS A 172 4.98 5.02 7.63
C CYS A 172 6.05 3.98 7.95
N VAL A 173 7.33 4.34 7.84
CA VAL A 173 8.45 3.46 8.20
C VAL A 173 8.39 3.10 9.69
N VAL A 174 8.28 4.06 10.58
CA VAL A 174 8.29 3.82 12.04
C VAL A 174 7.17 2.87 12.46
N PHE A 175 5.93 3.15 12.05
CA PHE A 175 4.77 2.33 12.43
C PHE A 175 4.75 0.96 11.73
N SER A 176 5.22 0.88 10.48
CA SER A 176 5.31 -0.41 9.78
C SER A 176 6.35 -1.34 10.43
N TYR A 177 7.49 -0.80 10.87
CA TYR A 177 8.52 -1.56 11.59
C TYR A 177 8.08 -1.91 13.01
N ALA A 178 7.44 -1.01 13.76
CA ALA A 178 6.86 -1.32 15.06
C ALA A 178 5.90 -2.51 14.96
N SER A 179 4.97 -2.47 13.98
CA SER A 179 4.06 -3.58 13.71
C SER A 179 4.79 -4.87 13.27
N PHE A 180 5.90 -4.76 12.55
CA PHE A 180 6.70 -5.91 12.12
C PHE A 180 7.37 -6.60 13.31
N ILE A 181 8.01 -5.82 14.19
CA ILE A 181 8.65 -6.32 15.40
C ILE A 181 7.62 -7.02 16.29
N ASP A 182 6.46 -6.39 16.49
CA ASP A 182 5.35 -6.97 17.25
C ASP A 182 4.87 -8.32 16.69
N TYR A 183 4.89 -8.46 15.36
CA TYR A 183 4.53 -9.71 14.69
C TYR A 183 5.61 -10.78 14.91
N VAL A 184 6.89 -10.43 14.72
CA VAL A 184 8.03 -11.33 14.94
C VAL A 184 8.07 -11.83 16.39
N VAL A 185 7.86 -10.96 17.37
CA VAL A 185 7.83 -11.33 18.80
C VAL A 185 6.68 -12.28 19.08
N SER A 186 5.48 -12.00 18.56
CA SER A 186 4.35 -12.91 18.70
C SER A 186 4.59 -14.26 18.04
N PHE A 187 5.19 -14.26 16.85
CA PHE A 187 5.54 -15.49 16.13
C PHE A 187 6.54 -16.35 16.93
N LYS A 188 7.58 -15.74 17.51
CA LYS A 188 8.54 -16.44 18.38
C LYS A 188 7.88 -17.03 19.62
N ARG A 189 6.96 -16.30 20.27
CA ARG A 189 6.23 -16.80 21.46
C ARG A 189 5.36 -18.01 21.12
N SER A 190 4.59 -17.95 20.03
CA SER A 190 3.78 -19.10 19.58
C SER A 190 4.62 -20.33 19.22
N PHE A 191 5.88 -20.12 18.81
CA PHE A 191 6.83 -21.20 18.55
C PHE A 191 7.32 -21.89 19.82
N SER A 192 7.47 -21.15 20.92
CA SER A 192 7.98 -21.68 22.18
C SER A 192 6.96 -22.54 22.92
N VAL A 193 5.66 -22.32 22.71
CA VAL A 193 4.56 -23.02 23.41
C VAL A 193 4.28 -24.41 22.83
N LYS A 194 4.71 -24.70 21.59
CA LYS A 194 4.43 -25.97 20.90
C LYS A 194 5.52 -27.04 21.12
N LYS A 195 6.43 -26.81 22.08
CA LYS A 195 7.59 -27.66 22.35
C LYS A 195 7.44 -28.60 23.55
N ASP A 196 6.28 -28.55 24.22
CA ASP A 196 5.85 -29.46 25.29
C ASP A 196 4.71 -30.36 24.78
#